data_AF-A0A832HHK5-F1
#
_entry.id   AF-A0A832HHK5-F1
#
_cell.length_a   1.000
_cell.length_b   1.000
_cell.length_c   1.000
_cell.angle_alpha   90.00
_cell.angle_beta   90.00
_cell.angle_gamma   90.00
#
_symmetry.space_group_name_H-M   'P 1'
#
loop_
_entity.id
_entity.type
_entity.pdbx_description
1 polymer ?
#
loop_
_entity_poly.entity_id
_entity_poly.type
_entity_poly.pdbx_seq_one_letter_code
_entity_poly.pdbx_strand_id
1 'polypeptide(L)'
;MLALRTAALLALVLVLMCYCRPLVKLARWEQNFYAQRLWRRAVLLTLIPAQVLVTKLAYAAFVPGEVFYYYYTDHLGSSNITTDRSGNVIQHYEYKAFGAERYVQNNAAGHPEYNLTHRFTGQVLDEDTGLYYYNARYYDPELGRFTQPDTLVPNADDPQTLNRYAYCGNNPVKYVDPTGHVFGIDDLIIGIVIGTAIGGATSAATGGNIGLGILTGAIGGLFG
;
A
#
# COMPACT_ATOMS: atom_id res chain seq x y z
N MET A 1 -19.99 -2.12 21.83
CA MET A 1 -20.75 -1.94 23.09
C MET A 1 -20.34 -0.71 23.91
N LEU A 2 -19.07 -0.27 23.88
CA LEU A 2 -18.62 0.93 24.63
C LEU A 2 -19.21 2.26 24.07
N ALA A 3 -19.31 2.40 22.74
CA ALA A 3 -19.83 3.60 22.08
C ALA A 3 -21.32 3.91 22.37
N LEU A 4 -22.16 2.87 22.54
CA LEU A 4 -23.56 3.04 22.94
C LEU A 4 -23.70 3.47 24.42
N ARG A 5 -22.76 3.04 25.28
CA ARG A 5 -22.75 3.45 26.70
C ARG A 5 -22.24 4.89 26.88
N THR A 6 -21.33 5.37 26.04
CA THR A 6 -20.84 6.76 26.08
C THR A 6 -21.84 7.74 25.49
N ALA A 7 -22.56 7.38 24.42
CA ALA A 7 -23.67 8.17 23.89
C ALA A 7 -24.81 8.33 24.92
N ALA A 8 -25.12 7.27 25.68
CA ALA A 8 -26.11 7.32 26.75
C ALA A 8 -25.67 8.25 27.90
N LEU A 9 -24.40 8.25 28.30
CA LEU A 9 -23.86 9.16 29.32
C LEU A 9 -23.87 10.62 28.86
N LEU A 10 -23.49 10.91 27.62
CA LEU A 10 -23.59 12.25 27.04
C LEU A 10 -25.04 12.73 26.94
N ALA A 11 -25.96 11.85 26.54
CA ALA A 11 -27.39 12.15 26.52
C ALA A 11 -27.94 12.41 27.93
N LEU A 12 -27.52 11.65 28.94
CA LEU A 12 -27.96 11.82 30.33
C LEU A 12 -27.40 13.12 30.95
N VAL A 13 -26.17 13.51 30.59
CA VAL A 13 -25.58 14.82 30.95
C VAL A 13 -26.31 15.96 30.24
N LEU A 14 -26.65 15.82 28.96
CA LEU A 14 -27.46 16.81 28.21
C LEU A 14 -28.89 16.93 28.76
N VAL A 15 -29.50 15.81 29.18
CA VAL A 15 -30.83 15.78 29.82
C VAL A 15 -30.77 16.41 31.21
N LEU A 16 -29.74 16.15 32.01
CA LEU A 16 -29.48 16.83 33.28
C LEU A 16 -29.21 18.34 33.08
N MET A 17 -28.55 18.74 32.00
CA MET A 17 -28.36 20.14 31.62
C MET A 17 -29.68 20.81 31.19
N CYS A 18 -30.58 20.08 30.51
CA CYS A 18 -31.94 20.55 30.22
C CYS A 18 -32.81 20.65 31.48
N TYR A 19 -32.66 19.72 32.44
CA TYR A 19 -33.39 19.72 33.71
C TYR A 19 -32.87 20.76 34.72
N CYS A 20 -31.69 21.33 34.51
CA CYS A 20 -31.13 22.41 35.34
C CYS A 20 -31.60 23.82 34.90
N ARG A 21 -32.51 23.91 33.90
CA ARG A 21 -33.30 25.12 33.63
C ARG A 21 -34.48 25.09 34.61
N PRO A 22 -34.39 25.77 35.76
CA PRO A 22 -35.10 25.34 36.94
C PRO A 22 -36.60 25.55 36.79
N LEU A 23 -37.37 24.55 37.23
CA LEU A 23 -38.70 24.71 37.80
C LEU A 23 -38.59 25.54 39.09
N VAL A 24 -38.21 26.81 38.97
CA VAL A 24 -38.36 27.82 40.02
C VAL A 24 -39.12 28.98 39.40
N LYS A 25 -40.44 28.93 39.54
CA LYS A 25 -41.27 30.13 39.48
C LYS A 25 -40.92 31.01 40.68
N LEU A 26 -39.89 31.83 40.60
CA LEU A 26 -39.80 33.11 41.32
C LEU A 26 -38.92 34.06 40.49
N ALA A 27 -39.58 35.02 39.86
CA ALA A 27 -39.04 36.07 39.04
C ALA A 27 -38.03 36.94 39.81
N ARG A 28 -36.73 36.60 39.77
CA ARG A 28 -35.64 37.52 40.18
C ARG A 28 -34.24 37.10 39.71
N TRP A 29 -34.09 36.54 38.51
CA TRP A 29 -32.78 36.10 38.01
C TRP A 29 -32.39 36.64 36.63
N GLU A 30 -33.23 37.50 36.01
CA GLU A 30 -33.00 38.01 34.65
C GLU A 30 -31.99 39.17 34.51
N GLN A 31 -31.31 39.61 35.57
CA GLN A 31 -30.44 40.81 35.49
C GLN A 31 -28.95 40.56 35.82
N ASN A 32 -28.55 39.36 36.25
CA ASN A 32 -27.15 39.09 36.57
C ASN A 32 -26.38 38.50 35.37
N PHE A 33 -25.98 39.37 34.43
CA PHE A 33 -25.03 39.04 33.34
C PHE A 33 -23.78 38.29 33.85
N TYR A 34 -23.35 38.57 35.09
CA TYR A 34 -22.25 37.89 35.77
C TYR A 34 -22.52 36.39 36.03
N ALA A 35 -23.74 36.02 36.45
CA ALA A 35 -24.09 34.62 36.73
C ALA A 35 -24.13 33.79 35.44
N GLN A 36 -24.64 34.36 34.35
CA GLN A 36 -24.62 33.74 33.01
C GLN A 36 -23.19 33.54 32.49
N ARG A 37 -22.29 34.52 32.69
CA ARG A 37 -20.88 34.45 32.25
C ARG A 37 -20.08 33.42 33.07
N LEU A 38 -20.30 33.35 34.38
CA LEU A 38 -19.67 32.39 35.27
C LEU A 38 -20.16 30.96 35.00
N TRP A 39 -21.46 30.78 34.77
CA TRP A 39 -22.04 29.47 34.48
C TRP A 39 -21.57 28.93 33.12
N ARG A 40 -21.55 29.76 32.07
CA ARG A 40 -20.97 29.38 30.77
C ARG A 40 -19.49 29.00 30.87
N ARG A 41 -18.70 29.72 31.69
CA ARG A 41 -17.29 29.41 31.92
C ARG A 41 -17.12 28.09 32.68
N ALA A 42 -17.93 27.83 33.72
CA ALA A 42 -17.89 26.59 34.48
C ALA A 42 -18.27 25.37 33.62
N VAL A 43 -19.25 25.52 32.73
CA VAL A 43 -19.67 24.46 31.80
C VAL A 43 -18.57 24.17 30.76
N LEU A 44 -17.94 25.19 30.18
CA LEU A 44 -16.84 25.00 29.23
C LEU A 44 -15.60 24.40 29.91
N LEU A 45 -15.26 24.86 31.12
CA LEU A 45 -14.12 24.35 31.89
C LEU A 45 -14.28 22.91 32.36
N THR A 46 -15.49 22.35 32.33
CA THR A 46 -15.75 20.95 32.74
C THR A 46 -16.02 20.03 31.55
N LEU A 47 -16.74 20.50 30.52
CA LEU A 47 -17.03 19.71 29.33
C LEU A 47 -15.80 19.51 28.44
N ILE A 48 -14.96 20.54 28.25
CA ILE A 48 -13.77 20.43 27.40
C ILE A 48 -12.79 19.37 27.93
N PRO A 49 -12.38 19.37 29.22
CA PRO A 49 -11.49 18.33 29.73
C PRO A 49 -12.17 16.96 29.78
N ALA A 50 -13.48 16.87 30.04
CA ALA A 50 -14.22 15.61 29.97
C ALA A 50 -14.20 15.03 28.55
N GLN A 51 -14.43 15.86 27.52
CA GLN A 51 -14.38 15.42 26.13
C GLN A 51 -12.99 14.96 25.72
N VAL A 52 -11.95 15.69 26.13
CA VAL A 52 -10.53 15.34 25.88
C VAL A 52 -10.13 14.04 26.59
N LEU A 53 -10.62 13.83 27.81
CA LEU A 53 -10.38 12.59 28.56
C LEU A 53 -11.07 11.39 27.88
N VAL A 54 -12.31 11.56 27.42
CA VAL A 54 -13.06 10.52 26.71
C VAL A 54 -12.38 10.16 25.38
N THR A 55 -11.91 11.13 24.60
CA THR A 55 -11.20 10.85 23.35
C THR A 55 -9.85 10.19 23.59
N LYS A 56 -9.09 10.61 24.63
CA LYS A 56 -7.83 9.96 25.01
C LYS A 56 -8.01 8.52 25.47
N LEU A 57 -9.03 8.24 26.27
CA LEU A 57 -9.34 6.88 26.72
C LEU A 57 -9.82 5.99 25.57
N ALA A 58 -10.62 6.53 24.64
CA ALA A 58 -11.03 5.81 23.44
C ALA A 58 -9.84 5.50 22.51
N TYR A 59 -8.91 6.45 22.35
CA TYR A 59 -7.70 6.25 21.56
C TYR A 59 -6.74 5.25 22.20
N ALA A 60 -6.56 5.28 23.53
CA ALA A 60 -5.75 4.31 24.25
C ALA A 60 -6.34 2.89 24.22
N ALA A 61 -7.66 2.76 24.09
CA ALA A 61 -8.33 1.46 23.90
C ALA A 61 -8.28 0.98 22.44
N PHE A 62 -8.04 1.88 21.49
CA PHE A 62 -7.77 1.60 20.08
C PHE A 62 -6.27 1.74 19.78
N VAL A 63 -5.42 1.17 20.63
CA VAL A 63 -4.08 0.83 20.15
C VAL A 63 -4.28 -0.46 19.37
N PRO A 64 -4.35 -0.44 18.02
CA PRO A 64 -4.34 -1.69 17.28
C PRO A 64 -3.06 -2.41 17.71
N GLY A 65 -3.22 -3.62 18.25
CA GLY A 65 -2.06 -4.47 18.52
C GLY A 65 -1.29 -4.65 17.22
N GLU A 66 0.03 -4.83 17.31
CA GLU A 66 0.84 -5.13 16.13
C GLU A 66 0.31 -6.44 15.50
N VAL A 67 -0.28 -6.31 14.30
CA VAL A 67 -0.76 -7.45 13.51
C VAL A 67 0.35 -7.82 12.54
N PHE A 68 0.80 -9.07 12.62
CA PHE A 68 1.86 -9.60 11.78
C PHE A 68 1.28 -10.63 10.80
N TYR A 69 1.72 -10.51 9.55
CA TYR A 69 1.41 -11.45 8.48
C TYR A 69 2.69 -12.01 7.91
N TYR A 70 2.71 -13.31 7.66
CA TYR A 70 3.86 -14.00 7.07
C TYR A 70 3.53 -14.39 5.64
N TYR A 71 4.34 -13.91 4.71
CA TYR A 71 4.23 -14.22 3.29
C TYR A 71 5.15 -15.37 2.93
N TYR A 72 4.59 -16.38 2.25
CA TYR A 72 5.35 -17.47 1.67
C TYR A 72 5.34 -17.30 0.16
N THR A 73 6.53 -17.08 -0.39
CA THR A 73 6.72 -16.84 -1.82
C THR A 73 7.15 -18.09 -2.57
N ASP A 74 6.86 -18.13 -3.87
CA ASP A 74 7.45 -19.11 -4.78
C ASP A 74 8.90 -18.74 -5.17
N HIS A 75 9.50 -19.49 -6.11
CA HIS A 75 10.87 -19.24 -6.59
C HIS A 75 10.99 -17.97 -7.45
N LEU A 76 9.87 -17.43 -7.94
CA LEU A 76 9.81 -16.18 -8.71
C LEU A 76 9.51 -14.97 -7.80
N GLY A 77 9.21 -15.20 -6.52
CA GLY A 77 8.83 -14.15 -5.57
C GLY A 77 7.33 -13.81 -5.57
N SER A 78 6.48 -14.62 -6.21
CA SER A 78 5.02 -14.49 -6.15
C SER A 78 4.51 -14.83 -4.75
N SER A 79 3.53 -14.08 -4.25
CA SER A 79 2.90 -14.38 -2.95
C SER A 79 1.89 -15.51 -3.10
N ASN A 80 2.21 -16.70 -2.56
CA ASN A 80 1.34 -17.88 -2.66
C ASN A 80 0.49 -18.05 -1.41
N ILE A 81 1.11 -18.15 -0.24
CA ILE A 81 0.40 -18.39 1.02
C ILE A 81 0.67 -17.22 1.96
N THR A 82 -0.36 -16.75 2.65
CA THR A 82 -0.22 -15.80 3.74
C THR A 82 -0.86 -16.34 5.01
N THR A 83 -0.13 -16.32 6.12
CA THR A 83 -0.61 -16.77 7.42
C THR A 83 -0.64 -15.66 8.46
N ASP A 84 -1.51 -15.82 9.44
CA ASP A 84 -1.53 -15.00 10.64
C ASP A 84 -0.44 -15.43 11.64
N ARG A 85 -0.34 -14.69 12.76
CA ARG A 85 0.58 -15.02 13.86
C ARG A 85 0.34 -16.41 14.48
N SER A 86 -0.87 -16.94 14.39
CA SER A 86 -1.26 -18.24 14.92
C SER A 86 -1.00 -19.39 13.92
N GLY A 87 -0.54 -19.09 12.71
CA GLY A 87 -0.30 -20.06 11.64
C GLY A 87 -1.55 -20.43 10.85
N ASN A 88 -2.66 -19.73 11.04
CA ASN A 88 -3.87 -19.93 10.23
C ASN A 88 -3.65 -19.31 8.84
N VAL A 89 -4.09 -20.03 7.81
CA VAL A 89 -4.03 -19.54 6.42
C VAL A 89 -5.13 -18.51 6.20
N ILE A 90 -4.69 -17.26 5.96
CA ILE A 90 -5.57 -16.15 5.61
C ILE A 90 -5.83 -16.17 4.11
N GLN A 91 -4.78 -16.35 3.32
CA GLN A 91 -4.88 -16.41 1.87
C GLN A 91 -3.98 -17.49 1.29
N HIS A 92 -4.47 -18.12 0.24
CA HIS A 92 -3.73 -19.06 -0.57
C HIS A 92 -4.11 -18.86 -2.04
N TYR A 93 -3.13 -18.39 -2.81
CA TYR A 93 -3.18 -18.25 -4.27
C TYR A 93 -2.19 -19.23 -4.90
N GLU A 94 -2.65 -19.91 -5.93
CA GLU A 94 -1.78 -20.65 -6.84
C GLU A 94 -1.90 -20.02 -8.22
N TYR A 95 -0.77 -19.81 -8.89
CA TYR A 95 -0.71 -19.20 -10.21
C TYR A 95 -0.41 -20.26 -11.29
N LYS A 96 -0.94 -20.04 -12.50
CA LYS A 96 -0.49 -20.72 -13.71
C LYS A 96 0.86 -20.14 -14.14
N ALA A 97 1.49 -20.75 -15.14
CA ALA A 97 2.81 -20.32 -15.64
C ALA A 97 2.88 -18.83 -16.00
N PHE A 98 1.79 -18.26 -16.53
CA PHE A 98 1.69 -16.84 -16.92
C PHE A 98 1.04 -15.95 -15.84
N GLY A 99 0.87 -16.43 -14.61
CA GLY A 99 0.32 -15.62 -13.52
C GLY A 99 -1.21 -15.62 -13.40
N ALA A 100 -1.96 -16.22 -14.34
CA ALA A 100 -3.40 -16.41 -14.15
C ALA A 100 -3.68 -17.28 -12.92
N GLU A 101 -4.66 -16.87 -12.12
CA GLU A 101 -5.01 -17.58 -10.89
C GLU A 101 -5.56 -18.98 -11.23
N ARG A 102 -4.99 -20.02 -10.60
CA ARG A 102 -5.40 -21.42 -10.72
C ARG A 102 -6.30 -21.82 -9.56
N TYR A 103 -5.91 -21.41 -8.35
CA TYR A 103 -6.62 -21.69 -7.12
C TYR A 103 -6.60 -20.46 -6.24
N VAL A 104 -7.74 -20.16 -5.62
CA VAL A 104 -7.93 -19.02 -4.74
C VAL A 104 -8.66 -19.50 -3.49
N GLN A 105 -8.05 -19.26 -2.35
CA GLN A 105 -8.69 -19.37 -1.06
C GLN A 105 -8.43 -18.09 -0.29
N ASN A 106 -9.49 -17.34 -0.02
CA ASN A 106 -9.41 -16.05 0.64
C ASN A 106 -10.30 -16.04 1.89
N ASN A 107 -9.67 -16.09 3.05
CA ASN A 107 -10.30 -16.03 4.37
C ASN A 107 -10.13 -14.64 5.02
N ALA A 108 -9.94 -13.58 4.23
CA ALA A 108 -9.73 -12.22 4.75
C ALA A 108 -10.96 -11.62 5.47
N ALA A 109 -12.14 -12.28 5.44
CA ALA A 109 -13.33 -11.83 6.17
C ALA A 109 -13.09 -11.69 7.69
N GLY A 110 -12.12 -12.42 8.25
CA GLY A 110 -11.70 -12.29 9.64
C GLY A 110 -10.57 -11.28 9.89
N HIS A 111 -10.01 -10.68 8.84
CA HIS A 111 -8.83 -9.80 8.87
C HIS A 111 -9.07 -8.53 8.04
N PRO A 112 -9.93 -7.60 8.51
CA PRO A 112 -10.24 -6.38 7.77
C PRO A 112 -9.03 -5.45 7.55
N GLU A 113 -7.98 -5.61 8.35
CA GLU A 113 -6.70 -4.90 8.21
C GLU A 113 -5.77 -5.48 7.13
N TYR A 114 -6.10 -6.65 6.57
CA TYR A 114 -5.29 -7.34 5.59
C TYR A 114 -5.74 -7.04 4.15
N ASN A 115 -4.83 -6.51 3.33
CA ASN A 115 -5.03 -6.34 1.88
C ASN A 115 -3.76 -6.82 1.15
N LEU A 116 -3.88 -7.91 0.38
CA LEU A 116 -2.79 -8.43 -0.44
C LEU A 116 -2.75 -7.69 -1.78
N THR A 117 -1.99 -6.60 -1.79
CA THR A 117 -1.78 -5.80 -2.99
C THR A 117 -0.78 -6.45 -3.96
N HIS A 118 0.25 -7.13 -3.45
CA HIS A 118 1.31 -7.75 -4.25
C HIS A 118 1.05 -9.26 -4.42
N ARG A 119 0.91 -9.73 -5.67
CA ARG A 119 0.54 -11.12 -5.99
C ARG A 119 1.61 -11.80 -6.87
N PHE A 120 1.35 -12.01 -8.16
CA PHE A 120 2.28 -12.67 -9.08
C PHE A 120 3.59 -11.89 -9.23
N THR A 121 4.73 -12.57 -9.11
CA THR A 121 6.09 -12.01 -9.15
C THR A 121 6.31 -10.78 -8.24
N GLY A 122 5.52 -10.63 -7.18
CA GLY A 122 5.56 -9.48 -6.29
C GLY A 122 5.00 -8.18 -6.88
N GLN A 123 4.29 -8.24 -8.01
CA GLN A 123 3.70 -7.07 -8.65
C GLN A 123 2.30 -6.78 -8.12
N VAL A 124 1.90 -5.51 -8.23
CA VAL A 124 0.61 -5.04 -7.75
C VAL A 124 -0.49 -5.48 -8.71
N LEU A 125 -1.49 -6.20 -8.20
CA LEU A 125 -2.72 -6.47 -8.96
C LEU A 125 -3.69 -5.31 -8.77
N ASP A 126 -4.17 -4.75 -9.88
CA ASP A 126 -5.33 -3.88 -9.89
C ASP A 126 -6.60 -4.74 -9.95
N GLU A 127 -7.35 -4.79 -8.84
CA GLU A 127 -8.53 -5.63 -8.71
C GLU A 127 -9.72 -5.15 -9.59
N ASP A 128 -9.74 -3.87 -9.97
CA ASP A 128 -10.81 -3.32 -10.81
C ASP A 128 -10.67 -3.76 -12.27
N THR A 129 -9.43 -3.91 -12.75
CA THR A 129 -9.12 -4.28 -14.14
C THR A 129 -8.67 -5.73 -14.29
N GLY A 130 -8.20 -6.37 -13.22
CA GLY A 130 -7.58 -7.69 -13.26
C GLY A 130 -6.17 -7.69 -13.86
N LEU A 131 -5.56 -6.51 -14.03
CA LEU A 131 -4.24 -6.35 -14.65
C LEU A 131 -3.17 -6.16 -13.58
N TYR A 132 -1.97 -6.65 -13.87
CA TYR A 132 -0.80 -6.42 -13.05
C TYR A 132 -0.06 -5.15 -13.48
N TYR A 133 0.27 -4.29 -12.52
CA TYR A 133 1.07 -3.11 -12.76
C TYR A 133 2.56 -3.41 -12.60
N TYR A 134 3.31 -3.36 -13.70
CA TYR A 134 4.75 -3.60 -13.78
C TYR A 134 5.54 -2.29 -13.91
N ASN A 135 5.12 -1.22 -13.22
CA ASN A 135 5.71 0.12 -13.28
C ASN A 135 5.60 0.85 -14.64
N ALA A 136 6.08 0.26 -15.72
CA ALA A 136 6.02 0.85 -17.05
C ALA A 136 4.77 0.45 -17.85
N ARG A 137 4.28 -0.77 -17.65
CA ARG A 137 3.21 -1.37 -18.45
C ARG A 137 2.23 -2.15 -17.58
N TYR A 138 1.02 -2.33 -18.10
CA TYR A 138 0.03 -3.25 -17.55
C TYR A 138 0.14 -4.62 -18.21
N TYR A 139 0.22 -5.66 -17.39
CA TYR A 139 0.32 -7.05 -17.79
C TYR A 139 -1.02 -7.77 -17.59
N ASP A 140 -1.45 -8.49 -18.62
CA ASP A 140 -2.64 -9.33 -18.58
C ASP A 140 -2.23 -10.79 -18.30
N PRO A 141 -2.58 -11.33 -17.12
CA PRO A 141 -2.22 -12.70 -16.74
C PRO A 141 -3.05 -13.78 -17.48
N GLU A 142 -4.24 -13.46 -17.99
CA GLU A 142 -5.08 -14.40 -18.74
C GLU A 142 -4.56 -14.60 -20.16
N LEU A 143 -4.16 -13.50 -20.81
CA LEU A 143 -3.52 -13.54 -22.13
C LEU A 143 -2.04 -13.93 -22.07
N GLY A 144 -1.40 -13.73 -20.91
CA GLY A 144 0.03 -13.97 -20.71
C GLY A 144 0.92 -12.94 -21.41
N ARG A 145 0.44 -11.70 -21.58
CA ARG A 145 1.07 -10.66 -22.39
C ARG A 145 0.86 -9.27 -21.80
N PHE A 146 1.73 -8.32 -22.17
CA PHE A 146 1.49 -6.92 -21.87
C PHE A 146 0.35 -6.37 -22.74
N THR A 147 -0.39 -5.40 -22.19
CA THR A 147 -1.45 -4.68 -22.89
C THR A 147 -0.92 -3.58 -23.80
N GLN A 148 0.32 -3.14 -23.55
CA GLN A 148 1.00 -2.06 -24.25
C GLN A 148 2.32 -2.55 -24.85
N PRO A 149 2.71 -2.05 -26.03
CA PRO A 149 3.97 -2.43 -26.65
C PRO A 149 5.15 -1.83 -25.88
N ASP A 150 6.22 -2.60 -25.71
CA ASP A 150 7.47 -2.13 -25.11
C ASP A 150 8.08 -0.96 -25.87
N THR A 151 8.55 0.09 -25.21
CA THR A 151 9.31 1.17 -25.87
C THR A 151 10.70 0.71 -26.29
N LEU A 152 11.27 -0.30 -25.61
CA LEU A 152 12.58 -0.85 -25.87
C LEU A 152 12.48 -2.12 -26.70
N VAL A 153 13.37 -2.25 -27.69
CA VAL A 153 13.56 -3.49 -28.45
C VAL A 153 15.00 -3.93 -28.19
N PRO A 154 15.23 -4.93 -27.32
CA PRO A 154 16.57 -5.28 -26.86
C PRO A 154 17.51 -5.70 -28.00
N ASN A 155 16.96 -6.42 -28.98
CA ASN A 155 17.72 -6.90 -30.14
C ASN A 155 16.83 -6.89 -31.39
N ALA A 156 17.30 -6.32 -32.49
CA ALA A 156 16.57 -6.33 -33.76
C ALA A 156 16.82 -7.62 -34.58
N ASP A 157 17.90 -8.34 -34.27
CA ASP A 157 18.31 -9.55 -34.99
C ASP A 157 17.63 -10.82 -34.45
N ASP A 158 17.08 -10.79 -33.23
CA ASP A 158 16.29 -11.88 -32.67
C ASP A 158 14.80 -11.69 -33.03
N PRO A 159 14.17 -12.61 -33.78
CA PRO A 159 12.76 -12.51 -34.11
C PRO A 159 11.82 -12.57 -32.89
N GLN A 160 12.26 -13.12 -31.75
CA GLN A 160 11.45 -13.17 -30.52
C GLN A 160 11.33 -11.79 -29.85
N THR A 161 12.39 -10.99 -29.86
CA THR A 161 12.41 -9.64 -29.26
C THR A 161 11.63 -8.62 -30.09
N LEU A 162 11.33 -8.91 -31.35
CA LEU A 162 10.42 -8.10 -32.18
C LEU A 162 8.97 -8.11 -31.67
N ASN A 163 8.59 -9.12 -30.88
CA ASN A 163 7.28 -9.19 -30.25
C ASN A 163 7.24 -8.33 -28.98
N ARG A 164 6.95 -7.04 -29.16
CA ARG A 164 6.91 -6.00 -28.09
C ARG A 164 5.86 -6.22 -26.99
N TYR A 165 5.00 -7.23 -27.11
CA TYR A 165 3.98 -7.59 -26.10
C TYR A 165 4.35 -8.86 -25.32
N ALA A 166 5.44 -9.54 -25.69
CA ALA A 166 5.85 -10.77 -25.03
C ALA A 166 6.23 -10.51 -23.57
N TYR A 167 5.76 -11.36 -22.67
CA TYR A 167 6.24 -11.40 -21.30
C TYR A 167 7.37 -12.43 -21.19
N CYS A 168 8.52 -12.01 -20.66
CA CYS A 168 9.64 -12.90 -20.35
C CYS A 168 10.10 -13.82 -21.50
N GLY A 169 10.04 -13.34 -22.75
CA GLY A 169 10.39 -14.14 -23.94
C GLY A 169 9.53 -15.38 -24.15
N ASN A 170 8.29 -15.40 -23.61
CA ASN A 170 7.41 -16.57 -23.50
C ASN A 170 7.92 -17.69 -22.58
N ASN A 171 8.84 -17.39 -21.65
CA ASN A 171 9.31 -18.34 -20.63
C ASN A 171 9.18 -17.75 -19.20
N PRO A 172 7.94 -17.59 -18.71
CA PRO A 172 7.67 -16.96 -17.41
C PRO A 172 7.99 -17.84 -16.20
N VAL A 173 8.29 -19.13 -16.40
CA VAL A 173 8.65 -20.04 -15.29
C VAL A 173 10.10 -19.83 -14.85
N LYS A 174 10.95 -19.34 -15.77
CA LYS A 174 12.38 -19.11 -15.55
C LYS A 174 12.69 -17.63 -15.30
N TYR A 175 12.01 -16.73 -16.01
CA TYR A 175 12.32 -15.30 -16.00
C TYR A 175 11.21 -14.49 -15.35
N VAL A 176 11.62 -13.37 -14.75
CA VAL A 176 10.76 -12.34 -14.16
C VAL A 176 11.18 -11.01 -14.75
N ASP A 177 10.22 -10.13 -14.99
CA ASP A 177 10.44 -8.73 -15.40
C ASP A 177 10.08 -7.80 -14.22
N PRO A 178 11.06 -7.24 -13.49
CA PRO A 178 10.77 -6.33 -12.37
C PRO A 178 10.33 -4.92 -12.81
N THR A 179 10.79 -4.45 -13.96
CA THR A 179 10.63 -3.05 -14.42
C THR A 179 9.53 -2.89 -15.45
N GLY A 180 9.04 -3.98 -16.02
CA GLY A 180 8.12 -3.99 -17.13
C GLY A 180 8.79 -3.70 -18.46
N HIS A 181 10.10 -3.92 -18.61
CA HIS A 181 10.86 -3.67 -19.86
C HIS A 181 11.90 -4.76 -20.16
N VAL A 182 12.42 -5.43 -19.14
CA VAL A 182 13.59 -6.32 -19.27
C VAL A 182 13.44 -7.51 -18.33
N PHE A 183 13.76 -8.70 -18.81
CA PHE A 183 13.56 -9.93 -18.07
C PHE A 183 14.87 -10.69 -17.82
N GLY A 184 15.09 -11.12 -16.57
CA GLY A 184 16.22 -11.97 -16.19
C GLY A 184 17.52 -11.25 -15.78
N ILE A 185 18.42 -12.01 -15.17
CA ILE A 185 19.71 -11.55 -14.62
C ILE A 185 20.74 -11.29 -15.74
N ASP A 186 20.61 -11.96 -16.89
CA ASP A 186 21.49 -11.73 -18.06
C ASP A 186 21.30 -10.31 -18.63
N ASP A 187 20.09 -9.76 -18.57
CA ASP A 187 19.81 -8.39 -19.03
C ASP A 187 20.26 -7.33 -18.02
N LEU A 188 20.37 -7.66 -16.73
CA LEU A 188 20.99 -6.80 -15.73
C LEU A 188 22.48 -6.59 -16.03
N ILE A 189 23.16 -7.65 -16.48
CA ILE A 189 24.55 -7.57 -16.93
C ILE A 189 24.62 -6.73 -18.21
N ILE A 190 23.66 -6.87 -19.13
CA ILE A 190 23.60 -6.02 -20.33
C ILE A 190 23.37 -4.54 -19.98
N GLY A 191 22.45 -4.23 -19.06
CA GLY A 191 22.21 -2.87 -18.55
C GLY A 191 23.47 -2.27 -17.90
N ILE A 192 24.18 -3.05 -17.08
CA ILE A 192 25.48 -2.66 -16.51
C ILE A 192 26.53 -2.47 -17.62
N VAL A 193 26.62 -3.36 -18.61
CA VAL A 193 27.63 -3.29 -19.69
C VAL A 193 27.39 -2.11 -20.62
N ILE A 194 26.14 -1.83 -20.97
CA ILE A 194 25.76 -0.67 -21.78
C ILE A 194 25.95 0.62 -20.96
N GLY A 195 25.50 0.62 -19.71
CA GLY A 195 25.64 1.74 -18.78
C GLY A 195 27.10 2.10 -18.53
N THR A 196 27.97 1.12 -18.28
CA THR A 196 29.42 1.32 -18.13
C THR A 196 30.06 1.90 -19.39
N ALA A 197 29.69 1.40 -20.57
CA ALA A 197 30.20 1.90 -21.85
C ALA A 197 29.78 3.36 -22.10
N ILE A 198 28.50 3.69 -21.91
CA ILE A 198 27.98 5.05 -22.10
C ILE A 198 28.54 6.01 -21.04
N GLY A 199 28.56 5.61 -19.77
CA GLY A 199 29.08 6.43 -18.67
C GLY A 199 30.58 6.71 -18.78
N GLY A 200 31.35 5.69 -19.20
CA GLY A 200 32.77 5.83 -19.52
C GLY A 200 33.02 6.75 -20.72
N ALA A 201 32.29 6.57 -21.82
CA ALA A 201 32.40 7.41 -23.00
C ALA A 201 32.01 8.87 -22.72
N THR A 202 30.93 9.10 -21.98
CA THR A 202 30.45 10.45 -21.63
C THR A 202 31.45 11.18 -20.74
N SER A 203 32.07 10.46 -19.80
CA SER A 203 33.09 11.04 -18.92
C SER A 203 34.41 11.28 -19.64
N ALA A 204 34.78 10.43 -20.59
CA ALA A 204 35.93 10.68 -21.47
C ALA A 204 35.71 11.92 -22.37
N ALA A 205 34.50 12.10 -22.89
CA ALA A 205 34.14 13.23 -23.74
C ALA A 205 34.05 14.57 -22.98
N THR A 206 33.66 14.56 -21.70
CA THR A 206 33.55 15.77 -20.86
C THR A 206 34.81 16.08 -20.06
N GLY A 207 35.90 15.30 -20.23
CA GLY A 207 37.14 15.47 -19.48
C GLY A 207 37.03 15.08 -18.00
N GLY A 208 36.00 14.33 -17.63
CA GLY A 208 35.76 13.83 -16.27
C GLY A 208 36.56 12.55 -15.95
N ASN A 209 36.47 12.12 -14.68
CA ASN A 209 37.11 10.88 -14.26
C ASN A 209 36.37 9.67 -14.86
N ILE A 210 37.02 8.97 -15.79
CA ILE A 210 36.46 7.82 -16.51
C ILE A 210 35.98 6.72 -15.54
N GLY A 211 36.72 6.47 -14.46
CA GLY A 211 36.34 5.46 -13.47
C GLY A 211 35.05 5.81 -12.74
N LEU A 212 34.84 7.10 -12.45
CA LEU A 212 33.59 7.59 -11.87
C LEU A 212 32.44 7.52 -12.89
N GLY A 213 32.72 7.88 -14.15
CA GLY A 213 31.76 7.77 -15.25
C GLY A 213 31.25 6.37 -15.49
N ILE A 214 32.15 5.39 -15.54
CA ILE A 214 31.82 3.97 -15.68
C ILE A 214 30.93 3.54 -14.52
N LEU A 215 31.26 3.92 -13.29
CA LEU A 215 30.48 3.55 -12.10
C LEU A 215 29.09 4.18 -12.11
N THR A 216 28.99 5.48 -12.41
CA THR A 216 27.71 6.19 -12.51
C THR A 216 26.85 5.63 -13.64
N GLY A 217 27.47 5.30 -14.77
CA GLY A 217 26.80 4.66 -15.89
C GLY A 217 26.33 3.23 -15.57
N ALA A 218 27.14 2.43 -14.87
CA ALA A 218 26.76 1.09 -14.41
C ALA A 218 25.52 1.12 -13.50
N ILE A 219 25.52 2.05 -12.54
CA ILE A 219 24.41 2.25 -11.61
C ILE A 219 23.19 2.78 -12.37
N GLY A 220 23.37 3.72 -13.29
CA GLY A 220 22.29 4.23 -14.14
C GLY A 220 21.67 3.14 -15.02
N GLY A 221 22.47 2.24 -15.58
CA GLY A 221 22.00 1.09 -16.37
C GLY A 221 21.45 -0.08 -15.54
N LEU A 222 21.70 -0.09 -14.22
CA LEU A 222 21.13 -1.05 -13.28
C LEU A 222 19.70 -0.67 -12.84
N PHE A 223 19.40 0.63 -12.81
CA PHE A 223 18.14 1.20 -12.31
C PHE A 223 17.30 1.94 -13.37
N GLY A 224 17.77 1.93 -14.63
CA GLY A 224 17.19 2.67 -15.76
C GLY A 224 16.40 1.80 -16.72
#